data_AF-A0A9Q3JZR4-F1
#
_entry.id   AF-A0A9Q3JZR4-F1
#
_cell.length_a   1.000
_cell.length_b   1.000
_cell.length_c   1.000
_cell.angle_alpha   90.00
_cell.angle_beta   90.00
_cell.angle_gamma   90.00
#
_symmetry.space_group_name_H-M   'P 1'
#
loop_
_entity.id
_entity.type
_entity.pdbx_description
1 polymer ?
#
loop_
_entity_poly.entity_id
_entity_poly.type
_entity_poly.pdbx_seq_one_letter_code
_entity_poly.pdbx_strand_id
1 'polypeptide(L)'
;MPFGIKNAPAHFQKIMDTIFQEEILEGWMVVYIDAIIIYSETWEDHVQYIERVLSKCTPINLKISLKKCNFGQQELLALGHKVSGLSLAIDQNKVAEVLQKPVPRNIKEMQSFLGFSSYYRSHIKRFAHITSSL
;
A
#
# COMPACT_ATOMS: atom_id res chain seq x y z
N MET A 1 11.33 13.17 -12.77
CA MET A 1 12.31 12.41 -11.97
C MET A 1 12.61 11.10 -12.69
N PRO A 2 13.86 10.77 -13.01
CA PRO A 2 14.19 9.52 -13.71
C PRO A 2 14.11 8.31 -12.76
N PHE A 3 13.81 7.14 -13.33
CA PHE A 3 13.79 5.88 -12.58
C PHE A 3 15.21 5.45 -12.16
N GLY A 4 15.31 4.69 -11.06
CA GLY A 4 16.58 4.11 -10.59
C GLY A 4 17.36 4.98 -9.59
N ILE A 5 16.93 6.22 -9.34
CA ILE A 5 17.53 7.05 -8.27
C ILE A 5 17.09 6.51 -6.91
N LYS A 6 18.04 6.17 -6.04
CA LYS A 6 17.80 5.59 -4.70
C LYS A 6 16.82 6.41 -3.85
N ASN A 7 16.92 7.74 -3.90
CA ASN A 7 16.10 8.65 -3.09
C ASN A 7 14.83 9.14 -3.79
N ALA A 8 14.59 8.72 -5.04
CA ALA A 8 13.40 9.13 -5.79
C ALA A 8 12.08 8.83 -5.05
N PRO A 9 11.87 7.60 -4.51
CA PRO A 9 10.63 7.28 -3.81
C PRO A 9 10.39 8.15 -2.57
N ALA A 10 11.44 8.38 -1.77
CA ALA A 10 11.32 9.20 -0.56
C ALA A 10 11.02 10.67 -0.88
N HIS A 11 11.63 11.21 -1.94
CA HIS A 11 11.33 12.56 -2.38
C HIS A 11 9.91 12.67 -2.94
N PHE A 12 9.47 11.68 -3.71
CA PHE A 12 8.10 11.65 -4.24
C PHE A 12 7.06 11.52 -3.13
N GLN A 13 7.28 10.63 -2.15
CA GLN A 13 6.44 10.52 -0.95
C GLN A 13 6.31 11.87 -0.24
N LYS A 14 7.43 12.58 -0.01
CA LYS A 14 7.39 13.89 0.65
C LYS A 14 6.55 14.92 -0.11
N ILE A 15 6.63 14.93 -1.45
CA ILE A 15 5.80 15.80 -2.28
C ILE A 15 4.32 15.44 -2.09
N MET A 16 3.99 14.15 -2.18
CA MET A 16 2.62 13.67 -2.03
C MET A 16 2.05 13.95 -0.63
N ASP A 17 2.83 13.72 0.43
CA ASP A 17 2.45 14.05 1.82
C ASP A 17 2.19 15.55 1.98
N THR A 18 2.94 16.40 1.28
CA THR A 18 2.75 17.86 1.32
C THR A 18 1.47 18.28 0.60
N ILE A 19 1.17 17.68 -0.55
CA ILE A 19 -0.03 18.01 -1.35
C ILE A 19 -1.31 17.56 -0.63
N PHE A 20 -1.28 16.35 -0.07
CA PHE A 20 -2.44 15.68 0.52
C PHE A 20 -2.45 15.70 2.05
N GLN A 21 -1.66 16.57 2.68
CA GLN A 21 -1.51 16.63 4.13
C GLN A 21 -2.87 16.74 4.84
N GLU A 22 -3.73 17.59 4.32
CA GLU A 22 -5.05 17.87 4.89
C GLU A 22 -5.95 16.62 4.83
N GLU A 23 -6.02 15.96 3.67
CA GLU A 23 -6.80 14.74 3.46
C GLU A 23 -6.30 13.56 4.30
N ILE A 24 -4.99 13.45 4.49
CA ILE A 24 -4.37 12.45 5.37
C ILE A 24 -4.74 12.72 6.83
N LEU A 25 -4.71 13.99 7.27
CA LEU A 25 -5.08 14.38 8.64
C LEU A 25 -6.57 14.22 8.92
N GLU A 26 -7.42 14.46 7.92
CA GLU A 26 -8.86 14.19 7.97
C GLU A 26 -9.17 12.68 8.04
N GLY A 27 -8.20 11.81 7.74
CA GLY A 27 -8.27 10.36 8.01
C GLY A 27 -8.95 9.53 6.93
N TRP A 28 -9.37 10.12 5.82
CA TRP A 28 -10.02 9.42 4.71
C TRP A 28 -9.08 9.12 3.53
N MET A 29 -7.80 9.52 3.63
CA MET A 29 -6.79 9.24 2.61
C MET A 29 -5.53 8.61 3.19
N VAL A 30 -4.96 7.65 2.47
CA VAL A 30 -3.58 7.18 2.66
C VAL A 30 -2.82 7.30 1.34
N VAL A 31 -1.60 7.81 1.41
CA VAL A 31 -0.72 7.93 0.25
C VAL A 31 0.57 7.14 0.48
N TYR A 32 0.93 6.31 -0.49
CA TYR A 32 2.18 5.57 -0.49
C TYR A 32 2.84 5.63 -1.86
N ILE A 33 3.92 6.39 -1.95
CA ILE A 33 4.67 6.70 -3.17
C ILE A 33 3.68 7.20 -4.25
N ASP A 34 3.35 6.37 -5.24
CA ASP A 34 2.49 6.69 -6.37
C ASP A 34 1.04 6.22 -6.20
N ALA A 35 0.71 5.55 -5.09
CA ALA A 35 -0.64 5.10 -4.78
C ALA A 35 -1.36 6.10 -3.87
N ILE A 36 -2.53 6.55 -4.31
CA ILE A 36 -3.50 7.31 -3.50
C ILE A 36 -4.66 6.35 -3.20
N ILE A 37 -4.96 6.16 -1.92
CA ILE A 37 -6.06 5.31 -1.45
C ILE A 37 -7.07 6.20 -0.73
N ILE A 38 -8.32 6.16 -1.18
CA ILE A 38 -9.43 6.97 -0.66
C ILE A 38 -10.44 6.04 -0.01
N TYR A 39 -10.86 6.37 1.21
CA TYR A 39 -11.89 5.67 1.96
C TYR A 39 -13.08 6.59 2.17
N SER A 40 -14.29 6.06 2.12
CA SER A 40 -15.51 6.79 2.43
C SER A 40 -16.58 5.82 2.91
N GLU A 41 -17.55 6.33 3.68
CA GLU A 41 -18.69 5.54 4.16
C GLU A 41 -19.82 5.50 3.14
N THR A 42 -20.02 6.61 2.42
CA THR A 42 -21.05 6.76 1.40
C THR A 42 -20.44 6.95 0.00
N TRP A 43 -21.26 6.72 -1.03
CA TRP A 43 -20.86 6.97 -2.42
C TRP A 43 -20.76 8.47 -2.70
N GLU A 44 -21.67 9.25 -2.10
CA GLU A 44 -21.73 10.69 -2.21
C GLU A 44 -20.43 11.33 -1.69
N ASP A 45 -19.96 10.92 -0.51
CA ASP A 45 -18.67 11.36 0.03
C ASP A 45 -17.51 10.90 -0.88
N HIS A 46 -17.59 9.68 -1.41
CA HIS A 46 -16.54 9.14 -2.29
C HIS A 46 -16.32 10.02 -3.52
N VAL A 47 -17.41 10.43 -4.17
CA VAL A 47 -17.35 11.30 -5.35
C VAL A 47 -16.74 12.66 -4.99
N GLN A 48 -17.16 13.26 -3.87
CA GLN A 48 -16.60 14.53 -3.40
C GLN A 48 -15.10 14.42 -3.10
N TYR A 49 -14.67 13.33 -2.46
CA TYR A 49 -13.26 13.09 -2.17
C TYR A 49 -12.43 12.94 -3.44
N ILE A 50 -12.93 12.18 -4.43
CA ILE A 50 -12.26 12.06 -5.74
C ILE A 50 -12.13 13.43 -6.41
N GLU A 51 -13.19 14.23 -6.43
CA GLU A 51 -13.16 15.58 -7.02
C GLU A 51 -12.12 16.47 -6.33
N ARG A 52 -12.04 16.42 -5.00
CA ARG A 52 -11.02 17.14 -4.21
C ARG A 52 -9.61 16.70 -4.59
N VAL A 53 -9.36 15.40 -4.69
CA VAL A 53 -8.05 14.86 -5.15
C VAL A 53 -7.69 15.38 -6.53
N LEU A 54 -8.62 15.28 -7.50
CA LEU A 54 -8.39 15.71 -8.86
C LEU A 54 -8.11 17.22 -8.93
N SER A 55 -8.84 18.03 -8.16
CA SER A 55 -8.66 19.48 -8.08
C SER A 55 -7.27 19.89 -7.58
N LYS A 56 -6.69 19.13 -6.65
CA LYS A 56 -5.31 19.34 -6.17
C LYS A 56 -4.26 18.86 -7.17
N CYS A 57 -4.54 17.81 -7.94
CA CYS A 57 -3.61 17.28 -8.94
C CYS A 57 -3.44 18.19 -10.16
N THR A 58 -4.52 18.83 -10.64
CA THR A 58 -4.52 19.67 -11.84
C THR A 58 -3.50 20.81 -11.84
N PRO A 59 -3.44 21.70 -10.83
CA PRO A 59 -2.55 22.87 -10.86
C PRO A 59 -1.07 22.50 -10.81
N ILE A 60 -0.73 21.35 -10.24
CA ILE A 60 0.65 20.85 -10.14
C ILE A 60 1.02 19.90 -11.30
N ASN A 61 0.11 19.71 -12.26
CA ASN A 61 0.27 18.79 -13.39
C ASN A 61 0.63 17.35 -12.95
N LEU A 62 0.08 16.91 -11.81
CA LEU A 62 0.20 15.53 -11.35
C LEU A 62 -0.77 14.68 -12.17
N LYS A 63 -0.22 13.73 -12.92
CA LYS A 63 -0.99 12.91 -13.86
C LYS A 63 -1.40 11.59 -13.22
N ILE A 64 -2.69 11.30 -13.27
CA ILE A 64 -3.26 10.03 -12.80
C ILE A 64 -3.53 9.12 -14.01
N SER A 65 -3.10 7.87 -13.92
CA SER A 65 -3.35 6.88 -14.97
C SER A 65 -4.71 6.22 -14.75
N LEU A 66 -5.74 6.69 -15.47
CA LEU A 66 -7.10 6.17 -15.35
C LEU A 66 -7.19 4.64 -15.53
N LYS A 67 -6.35 4.07 -16.41
CA LYS A 67 -6.28 2.61 -16.65
C LYS A 67 -5.84 1.80 -15.43
N LYS A 68 -5.16 2.43 -14.47
CA LYS A 68 -4.68 1.80 -13.22
C LYS A 68 -5.54 2.16 -12.02
N CYS A 69 -6.58 2.97 -12.21
CA CYS A 69 -7.47 3.37 -11.12
C CYS A 69 -8.58 2.34 -10.94
N ASN A 70 -8.88 2.04 -9.68
CA ASN A 70 -10.03 1.26 -9.26
C ASN A 70 -10.95 2.18 -8.45
N PHE A 71 -12.21 2.32 -8.87
CA PHE A 71 -13.17 3.22 -8.23
C PHE A 71 -14.32 2.44 -7.62
N GLY A 72 -14.88 2.95 -6.51
CA GLY A 72 -16.11 2.43 -5.90
C GLY A 72 -16.06 0.96 -5.51
N GLN A 73 -14.89 0.45 -5.15
CA GLN A 73 -14.73 -0.94 -4.74
C GLN A 73 -15.02 -1.08 -3.24
N GLN A 74 -15.82 -2.08 -2.87
CA GLN A 74 -15.98 -2.48 -1.46
C GLN A 74 -14.72 -3.15 -0.91
N GLU A 75 -13.93 -3.76 -1.80
CA GLU A 75 -12.67 -4.41 -1.46
C GLU A 75 -11.56 -3.96 -2.42
N LEU A 76 -10.41 -3.59 -1.90
CA LEU A 76 -9.27 -3.12 -2.69
C LEU A 76 -8.01 -3.89 -2.33
N LEU A 77 -7.27 -4.34 -3.35
CA LEU A 77 -5.91 -4.81 -3.19
C LEU A 77 -4.97 -3.61 -3.23
N ALA A 78 -4.36 -3.29 -2.09
CA ALA A 78 -3.43 -2.18 -1.95
C ALA A 78 -2.25 -2.58 -1.07
N LEU A 79 -1.03 -2.25 -1.50
CA LEU A 79 0.20 -2.45 -0.72
C LEU A 79 0.41 -3.90 -0.23
N GLY A 80 0.01 -4.91 -1.02
CA GLY A 80 0.12 -6.32 -0.63
C GLY A 80 -0.95 -6.80 0.37
N HIS A 81 -1.91 -5.95 0.70
CA HIS A 81 -3.05 -6.27 1.55
C HIS A 81 -4.36 -6.19 0.76
N LYS A 82 -5.34 -6.98 1.18
CA LYS A 82 -6.73 -6.85 0.79
C LYS A 82 -7.45 -6.04 1.88
N VAL A 83 -7.91 -4.85 1.53
CA VAL A 83 -8.68 -3.96 2.40
C VAL A 83 -10.16 -4.17 2.08
N SER A 84 -10.98 -4.46 3.08
CA SER A 84 -12.43 -4.67 2.94
C SER A 84 -13.15 -4.14 4.18
N GLY A 85 -13.83 -3.00 4.06
CA GLY A 85 -14.40 -2.29 5.21
C GLY A 85 -13.37 -2.04 6.32
N LEU A 86 -13.65 -2.55 7.53
CA LEU A 86 -12.76 -2.47 8.69
C LEU A 86 -11.72 -3.61 8.77
N SER A 87 -11.67 -4.49 7.77
CA SER A 87 -10.79 -5.65 7.76
C SER A 87 -9.58 -5.43 6.85
N LEU A 88 -8.41 -5.76 7.39
CA LEU A 88 -7.16 -5.88 6.63
C LEU A 88 -6.80 -7.36 6.56
N ALA A 89 -6.75 -7.90 5.36
CA ALA A 89 -6.30 -9.27 5.10
C ALA A 89 -5.03 -9.27 4.25
N ILE A 90 -4.30 -10.38 4.28
CA ILE A 90 -3.18 -10.59 3.36
C ILE A 90 -3.75 -10.93 1.98
N ASP A 91 -3.12 -10.43 0.92
CA ASP A 91 -3.39 -10.94 -0.43
C ASP A 91 -3.10 -12.45 -0.51
N GLN A 92 -4.12 -13.25 -0.78
CA GLN A 92 -4.01 -14.72 -0.85
C GLN A 92 -3.04 -15.16 -1.94
N ASN A 93 -2.83 -14.37 -2.99
CA ASN A 93 -1.82 -14.66 -4.00
C ASN A 93 -0.41 -14.61 -3.42
N LYS A 94 -0.15 -13.67 -2.50
CA LYS A 94 1.13 -13.55 -1.81
C LYS A 94 1.37 -14.71 -0.84
N VAL A 95 0.31 -15.22 -0.20
CA VAL A 95 0.38 -16.43 0.62
C VAL A 95 0.70 -17.65 -0.26
N ALA A 96 0.01 -17.81 -1.38
CA ALA A 96 0.23 -18.91 -2.32
C ALA A 96 1.66 -18.93 -2.88
N GLU A 97 2.20 -17.77 -3.27
CA GLU A 97 3.59 -17.62 -3.73
C GLU A 97 4.60 -18.14 -2.70
N VAL A 98 4.35 -17.95 -1.40
CA VAL A 98 5.24 -18.40 -0.32
C VAL A 98 5.11 -19.90 -0.09
N LEU A 99 3.88 -20.43 -0.10
CA LEU A 99 3.62 -21.86 0.07
C LEU A 99 4.24 -22.71 -1.04
N GLN A 100 4.40 -22.14 -2.24
CA GLN A 100 5.04 -22.81 -3.37
C GLN A 100 6.56 -22.68 -3.39
N LYS A 101 7.15 -21.75 -2.63
CA LYS A 101 8.60 -21.57 -2.62
C LYS A 101 9.31 -22.74 -1.91
N PRO A 102 10.48 -23.17 -2.42
CA PRO A 102 11.27 -24.17 -1.73
C PRO A 102 11.82 -23.64 -0.41
N VAL A 103 12.12 -24.56 0.51
CA VAL A 103 12.78 -24.23 1.78
C VAL A 103 14.12 -23.52 1.51
N PRO A 104 14.38 -22.36 2.15
CA PRO A 104 15.63 -21.62 2.00
C PRO A 104 16.85 -22.50 2.26
N ARG A 105 17.84 -22.45 1.37
CA ARG A 105 19.06 -23.27 1.44
C ARG A 105 20.30 -22.49 1.84
N ASN A 106 20.22 -21.17 1.90
CA ASN A 106 21.31 -20.30 2.27
C ASN A 106 20.81 -19.09 3.06
N ILE A 107 21.76 -18.37 3.68
CA ILE A 107 21.49 -17.20 4.52
C ILE A 107 20.71 -16.12 3.75
N LYS A 108 21.03 -15.89 2.48
CA LYS A 108 20.39 -14.84 1.67
C LYS A 108 18.91 -15.16 1.40
N GLU A 109 18.61 -16.42 1.08
CA GLU A 109 17.24 -16.90 0.92
C GLU A 109 16.47 -16.85 2.23
N MET A 110 17.11 -17.22 3.35
CA MET A 110 16.49 -17.16 4.68
C MET A 110 16.14 -15.71 5.05
N GLN A 111 17.08 -14.77 4.87
CA GLN A 111 16.85 -13.34 5.09
C GLN A 111 15.73 -12.79 4.21
N SER A 112 15.66 -13.22 2.94
CA SER A 112 14.57 -12.83 2.04
C SER A 112 13.21 -13.35 2.51
N PHE A 113 13.14 -14.61 2.96
CA PHE A 113 11.93 -15.21 3.50
C PHE A 113 11.48 -14.54 4.81
N LEU A 114 12.42 -14.27 5.72
CA LEU A 114 12.14 -13.56 6.97
C LEU A 114 11.70 -12.11 6.71
N GLY A 115 12.33 -11.42 5.77
CA GLY A 115 11.93 -10.06 5.37
C GLY A 115 10.49 -10.01 4.86
N PHE A 116 10.11 -10.95 4.00
CA PHE A 116 8.73 -11.09 3.54
C PHE A 116 7.78 -11.41 4.72
N SER A 117 8.10 -12.41 5.54
CA SER A 117 7.22 -12.85 6.62
C SER A 117 7.06 -11.79 7.71
N SER A 118 8.12 -10.99 7.94
CA SER A 118 8.10 -9.87 8.86
C SER A 118 7.17 -8.74 8.40
N TYR A 119 6.99 -8.55 7.08
CA TYR A 119 6.04 -7.57 6.56
C TYR A 119 4.60 -7.90 7.02
N TYR A 120 4.24 -9.18 7.06
CA TYR A 120 2.93 -9.66 7.48
C TYR A 120 2.84 -10.10 8.95
N ARG A 121 3.83 -9.76 9.79
CA ARG A 121 3.94 -10.25 11.17
C ARG A 121 2.71 -9.97 12.04
N SER A 122 1.96 -8.91 11.76
CA SER A 122 0.71 -8.56 12.48
C SER A 122 -0.38 -9.63 12.34
N HIS A 123 -0.34 -10.39 11.25
CA HIS A 123 -1.26 -11.50 10.99
C HIS A 123 -0.75 -12.84 11.54
N ILE A 124 0.50 -12.91 12.02
CA ILE A 124 1.14 -14.13 12.50
C ILE A 124 1.25 -14.08 14.02
N LYS A 125 0.36 -14.80 14.71
CA LYS A 125 0.35 -14.85 16.18
C LYS A 125 1.70 -15.38 16.69
N ARG A 126 2.32 -14.65 17.62
CA ARG A 126 3.62 -14.98 18.24
C ARG A 126 4.79 -15.08 17.24
N PHE A 127 4.77 -14.29 16.15
CA PHE A 127 5.82 -14.28 15.12
C PHE A 127 7.24 -14.30 15.71
N ALA A 128 7.56 -13.40 16.64
CA ALA A 128 8.90 -13.29 17.23
C ALA A 128 9.37 -14.58 17.95
N HIS A 129 8.45 -15.32 18.57
CA HIS A 129 8.78 -16.60 19.22
C HIS A 129 8.96 -17.72 18.18
N ILE A 130 8.22 -17.70 17.08
CA ILE A 130 8.37 -18.70 16.02
C ILE A 130 9.71 -18.52 15.29
N THR A 131 10.14 -17.27 15.11
CA THR A 131 11.37 -16.96 14.38
C THR A 131 12.61 -16.88 15.26
N SER A 132 12.51 -17.11 16.58
CA SER A 132 13.64 -16.90 17.49
C SER A 132 14.78 -17.91 17.30
N SER A 133 14.48 -19.07 16.71
CA SER A 133 15.44 -20.16 16.48
C SER A 133 15.97 -20.23 15.05
N LEU A 134 15.59 -19.27 14.20
CA LEU A 134 15.95 -19.22 12.77
C LEU A 134 17.18 -18.34 12.52
#